data_AF-A0A7X5VR19-F1
#
_entry.id   AF-A0A7X5VR19-F1
#
_cell.length_a   1.000
_cell.length_b   1.000
_cell.length_c   1.000
_cell.angle_alpha   90.00
_cell.angle_beta   90.00
_cell.angle_gamma   90.00
#
_symmetry.space_group_name_H-M   'P 1'
#
loop_
_entity.id
_entity.type
_entity.pdbx_description
1 polymer ?
#
loop_
_entity_poly.entity_id
_entity_poly.type
_entity_poly.pdbx_seq_one_letter_code
_entity_poly.pdbx_strand_id
1 'polypeptide(L)'
;MDFKERETVFKSAVADYTGGRCKQAAVKLRNLIEDGSNDPRHLSMLGIVTAKQDGNVREGLQLCERAVDLGFTDPWVHLNLARLNLSIGRRTRAVEVLRRGLRAQPGHPGMLREIQRLSPRGKPPIGFLDRDHALNRYLGTTFRRHQPSPVRKKSA
;
A
#
# COMPACT_ATOMS: atom_id res chain seq x y z
N MET A 1 28.22 -4.66 -6.05
CA MET A 1 27.81 -5.96 -5.49
C MET A 1 27.22 -6.83 -6.59
N ASP A 2 27.37 -8.15 -6.48
CA ASP A 2 26.64 -9.09 -7.35
C ASP A 2 25.14 -9.18 -6.98
N PHE A 3 24.32 -9.83 -7.81
CA PHE A 3 22.88 -9.96 -7.55
C PHE A 3 22.57 -10.70 -6.24
N LYS A 4 23.33 -11.74 -5.90
CA LYS A 4 23.12 -12.59 -4.72
C LYS A 4 23.54 -11.88 -3.44
N GLU A 5 24.61 -11.11 -3.49
CA GLU A 5 25.06 -10.19 -2.44
C GLU A 5 23.97 -9.15 -2.17
N ARG A 6 23.46 -8.49 -3.22
CA ARG A 6 22.39 -7.49 -3.08
C ARG A 6 21.14 -8.06 -2.42
N GLU A 7 20.70 -9.24 -2.85
CA GLU A 7 19.55 -9.94 -2.26
C GLU A 7 19.81 -10.33 -0.79
N THR A 8 21.05 -10.70 -0.45
CA THR A 8 21.44 -11.02 0.94
C THR A 8 21.40 -9.79 1.83
N VAL A 9 21.96 -8.68 1.36
CA VAL A 9 21.91 -7.38 2.06
C VAL A 9 20.46 -6.91 2.20
N PHE A 10 19.63 -7.09 1.17
CA PHE A 10 18.21 -6.73 1.23
C PHE A 10 17.46 -7.55 2.29
N LYS A 11 17.63 -8.88 2.31
CA LYS A 11 17.04 -9.73 3.36
C LYS A 11 17.50 -9.32 4.76
N SER A 12 18.78 -8.98 4.92
CA SER A 12 19.31 -8.46 6.17
C SER A 12 18.65 -7.12 6.56
N ALA A 13 18.46 -6.20 5.61
CA ALA A 13 17.80 -4.93 5.85
C ALA A 13 16.32 -5.10 6.25
N VAL A 14 15.62 -6.05 5.63
CA VAL A 14 14.24 -6.40 6.01
C VAL A 14 14.20 -6.96 7.42
N ALA A 15 15.14 -7.83 7.79
CA ALA A 15 15.25 -8.37 9.15
C ALA A 15 15.57 -7.29 10.21
N ASP A 16 16.35 -6.26 9.84
CA ASP A 16 16.59 -5.11 10.70
C ASP A 16 15.33 -4.26 10.89
N TYR A 17 14.58 -4.04 9.81
CA TYR A 17 13.31 -3.32 9.90
C TYR A 17 12.29 -4.06 10.77
N THR A 18 12.15 -5.38 10.61
CA THR A 18 11.24 -6.18 11.46
C THR A 18 11.71 -6.24 12.91
N GLY A 19 13.03 -6.24 13.14
CA GLY A 19 13.65 -6.13 14.46
C GLY A 19 13.64 -4.72 15.06
N GLY A 20 12.99 -3.74 14.43
CA GLY A 20 12.88 -2.36 14.92
C GLY A 20 14.12 -1.48 14.70
N ARG A 21 15.20 -2.03 14.14
CA ARG A 21 16.46 -1.33 13.85
C ARG A 21 16.36 -0.52 12.55
N CYS A 22 15.43 0.45 12.52
CA CYS A 22 15.11 1.22 11.32
C CYS A 22 16.33 1.97 10.75
N LYS A 23 17.19 2.52 11.61
CA LYS A 23 18.43 3.20 11.19
C LYS A 23 19.38 2.28 10.41
N GLN A 24 19.57 1.04 10.88
CA GLN A 24 20.45 0.07 10.21
C GLN A 24 19.85 -0.38 8.87
N ALA A 25 18.53 -0.62 8.85
CA ALA A 25 17.82 -0.94 7.61
C ALA A 25 17.97 0.18 6.56
N ALA A 26 17.82 1.45 6.97
CA ALA A 26 17.95 2.59 6.06
C ALA A 26 19.35 2.66 5.44
N VAL A 27 20.41 2.49 6.25
CA VAL A 27 21.80 2.49 5.77
C VAL A 27 22.02 1.38 4.75
N LYS A 28 21.61 0.14 5.06
CA LYS A 28 21.76 -0.99 4.14
C LYS A 28 21.02 -0.78 2.81
N LEU A 29 19.81 -0.21 2.87
CA LEU A 29 19.01 0.08 1.67
C LEU A 29 19.59 1.23 0.84
N ARG A 30 20.13 2.28 1.47
CA ARG A 30 20.84 3.35 0.76
C ARG A 30 22.08 2.82 0.07
N ASN A 31 22.88 2.01 0.75
CA ASN A 31 24.07 1.38 0.17
C ASN A 31 23.72 0.52 -1.06
N LEU A 32 22.59 -0.20 -1.03
CA LEU A 32 22.12 -0.98 -2.18
C LEU A 32 21.80 -0.09 -3.38
N ILE A 33 21.14 1.05 -3.16
CA ILE A 33 20.78 1.98 -4.22
C ILE A 33 22.02 2.70 -4.76
N GLU A 34 22.94 3.11 -3.88
CA GLU A 34 24.21 3.75 -4.25
C GLU A 34 25.15 2.80 -5.03
N ASP A 35 25.14 1.50 -4.72
CA ASP A 35 25.83 0.45 -5.50
C ASP A 35 25.20 0.21 -6.88
N GLY A 36 24.14 0.94 -7.24
CA GLY A 36 23.49 0.89 -8.55
C GLY A 36 22.38 -0.16 -8.65
N SER A 37 21.79 -0.58 -7.52
CA SER A 37 20.61 -1.44 -7.58
C SER A 37 19.40 -0.70 -8.15
N ASN A 38 18.85 -1.22 -9.24
CA ASN A 38 17.62 -0.74 -9.85
C ASN A 38 16.39 -1.57 -9.44
N ASP A 39 16.47 -2.28 -8.31
CA ASP A 39 15.36 -3.10 -7.83
C ASP A 39 14.29 -2.22 -7.15
N PRO A 40 13.05 -2.19 -7.67
CA PRO A 40 11.95 -1.41 -7.09
C PRO A 40 11.66 -1.78 -5.62
N ARG A 41 11.95 -3.02 -5.22
CA ARG A 41 11.74 -3.51 -3.85
C ARG A 41 12.62 -2.76 -2.86
N HIS A 42 13.87 -2.46 -3.24
CA HIS A 42 14.81 -1.72 -2.39
C HIS A 42 14.32 -0.29 -2.18
N LEU A 43 13.88 0.37 -3.25
CA LEU A 43 13.37 1.74 -3.21
C LEU A 43 12.08 1.85 -2.38
N SER A 44 11.13 0.94 -2.59
CA SER A 44 9.88 0.93 -1.83
C SER A 44 10.11 0.65 -0.33
N MET A 45 11.05 -0.24 0.00
CA MET A 45 11.40 -0.53 1.39
C MET A 45 12.11 0.67 2.04
N LEU A 46 13.01 1.36 1.32
CA LEU A 46 13.62 2.59 1.82
C LEU A 46 12.53 3.63 2.14
N GLY A 47 11.52 3.78 1.28
CA GLY A 47 10.40 4.68 1.55
C GLY A 47 9.65 4.38 2.86
N ILE A 48 9.40 3.10 3.14
CA ILE A 48 8.80 2.65 4.40
C ILE A 48 9.70 2.99 5.60
N VAL A 49 10.99 2.68 5.50
CA VAL A 49 11.95 2.88 6.59
C VAL A 49 12.13 4.37 6.86
N THR A 50 12.30 5.21 5.84
CA THR A 50 12.43 6.66 5.95
C THR A 50 11.21 7.28 6.63
N ALA A 51 10.00 6.90 6.21
CA ALA A 51 8.78 7.40 6.83
C ALA A 51 8.66 7.02 8.32
N LYS A 52 9.15 5.82 8.70
CA LYS A 52 9.09 5.33 10.08
C LYS A 52 10.20 5.89 10.97
N GLN A 53 11.42 6.03 10.44
CA GLN A 53 12.60 6.46 11.19
C GLN A 53 12.60 7.96 11.41
N ASP A 54 12.43 8.73 10.33
CA ASP A 54 12.67 10.17 10.33
C ASP A 54 11.35 10.95 10.44
N GLY A 55 10.21 10.25 10.44
CA GLY A 55 8.89 10.87 10.35
C GLY A 55 8.63 11.56 9.01
N ASN A 56 9.57 11.48 8.06
CA ASN A 56 9.48 12.12 6.76
C ASN A 56 8.62 11.30 5.81
N VAL A 57 7.31 11.32 6.06
CA VAL A 57 6.36 10.56 5.23
C VAL A 57 6.31 11.09 3.79
N ARG A 58 6.57 12.38 3.58
CA ARG A 58 6.56 12.97 2.24
C ARG A 58 7.62 12.33 1.35
N GLU A 59 8.85 12.25 1.84
CA GLU A 59 9.95 11.58 1.14
C GLU A 59 9.66 10.07 0.98
N GLY A 60 9.17 9.42 2.03
CA GLY A 60 8.80 8.01 1.97
C GLY A 60 7.78 7.70 0.86
N LEU A 61 6.77 8.56 0.69
CA LEU A 61 5.77 8.42 -0.37
C LEU A 61 6.40 8.58 -1.74
N GLN A 62 7.25 9.58 -1.95
CA GLN A 62 7.93 9.80 -3.22
C GLN A 62 8.80 8.59 -3.61
N LEU A 63 9.49 7.98 -2.64
CA LEU A 63 10.28 6.77 -2.88
C LEU A 63 9.40 5.58 -3.26
N CYS A 64 8.29 5.36 -2.54
CA CYS A 64 7.35 4.30 -2.87
C CYS A 64 6.63 4.52 -4.22
N GLU A 65 6.30 5.76 -4.58
CA GLU A 65 5.70 6.10 -5.89
C GLU A 65 6.67 5.83 -7.03
N ARG A 66 7.92 6.29 -6.91
CA ARG A 66 8.99 5.96 -7.88
C ARG A 66 9.22 4.46 -8.00
N ALA A 67 9.12 3.72 -6.90
CA ALA A 67 9.23 2.26 -6.94
C ALA A 67 8.09 1.61 -7.73
N VAL A 68 6.87 2.13 -7.62
CA VAL A 68 5.74 1.66 -8.45
C VAL A 68 5.97 1.99 -9.92
N ASP A 69 6.55 3.15 -10.23
CA ASP A 69 6.86 3.53 -11.62
C ASP A 69 7.93 2.62 -12.24
N LEU A 70 8.93 2.21 -11.47
CA LEU A 70 9.98 1.27 -11.91
C LEU A 70 9.50 -0.18 -11.98
N GLY A 71 8.61 -0.58 -11.07
CA GLY A 71 8.21 -1.97 -10.83
C GLY A 71 6.71 -2.16 -10.86
N PHE A 72 6.00 -1.65 -11.87
CA PHE A 72 4.54 -1.61 -11.86
C PHE A 72 3.87 -3.00 -11.75
N THR A 73 4.56 -4.07 -12.13
CA THR A 73 4.10 -5.46 -12.02
C THR A 73 4.37 -6.10 -10.67
N ASP A 74 5.29 -5.57 -9.86
CA ASP A 74 5.67 -6.18 -8.60
C ASP A 74 4.61 -5.92 -7.52
N PRO A 75 4.00 -6.98 -6.95
CA PRO A 75 3.02 -6.83 -5.87
C PRO A 75 3.56 -6.12 -4.61
N TRP A 76 4.85 -6.26 -4.31
CA TRP A 76 5.46 -5.73 -3.10
C TRP A 76 5.49 -4.20 -3.09
N VAL A 77 5.78 -3.57 -4.23
CA VAL A 77 5.83 -2.10 -4.29
C VAL A 77 4.46 -1.47 -4.09
N HIS A 78 3.39 -2.08 -4.62
CA HIS A 78 2.01 -1.65 -4.38
C HIS A 78 1.59 -1.85 -2.92
N LEU A 79 1.96 -2.99 -2.32
CA LEU A 79 1.68 -3.25 -0.90
C LEU A 79 2.40 -2.25 0.01
N ASN A 80 3.66 -1.92 -0.27
CA ASN A 80 4.42 -0.96 0.52
C ASN A 80 3.83 0.45 0.38
N LEU A 81 3.54 0.91 -0.84
CA LEU A 81 2.89 2.21 -1.05
C LEU A 81 1.51 2.28 -0.37
N ALA A 82 0.72 1.20 -0.43
CA ALA A 82 -0.56 1.12 0.25
C ALA A 82 -0.39 1.18 1.77
N ARG A 83 0.53 0.42 2.35
CA ARG A 83 0.84 0.44 3.80
C ARG A 83 1.25 1.83 4.27
N LEU A 84 2.08 2.53 3.50
CA LEU A 84 2.47 3.89 3.83
C LEU A 84 1.29 4.87 3.77
N ASN A 85 0.42 4.74 2.77
CA ASN A 85 -0.81 5.54 2.70
C ASN A 85 -1.74 5.26 3.89
N LEU A 86 -1.77 4.02 4.41
CA LEU A 86 -2.55 3.68 5.59
C LEU A 86 -1.98 4.27 6.87
N SER A 87 -0.65 4.30 7.03
CA SER A 87 -0.03 4.88 8.23
C SER A 87 -0.30 6.37 8.37
N ILE A 88 -0.62 7.07 7.27
CA ILE A 88 -1.04 8.48 7.27
C ILE A 88 -2.55 8.69 7.14
N GLY A 89 -3.36 7.63 7.32
CA GLY A 89 -4.82 7.73 7.28
C GLY A 89 -5.44 7.89 5.89
N ARG A 90 -4.66 7.86 4.80
CA ARG A 90 -5.16 7.96 3.41
C ARG A 90 -5.72 6.62 2.91
N ARG A 91 -6.77 6.14 3.57
CA ARG A 91 -7.41 4.85 3.28
C ARG A 91 -7.90 4.72 1.83
N THR A 92 -8.55 5.75 1.29
CA THR A 92 -9.03 5.75 -0.10
C THR A 92 -7.89 5.55 -1.09
N ARG A 93 -6.78 6.26 -0.89
CA ARG A 93 -5.60 6.16 -1.75
C ARG A 93 -4.94 4.78 -1.65
N ALA A 94 -4.85 4.21 -0.45
CA ALA A 94 -4.35 2.85 -0.27
C ALA A 94 -5.17 1.82 -1.06
N VAL A 95 -6.51 1.93 -1.04
CA VAL A 95 -7.39 1.04 -1.83
C VAL A 95 -7.20 1.25 -3.33
N GLU A 96 -7.05 2.48 -3.79
CA GLU A 96 -6.74 2.77 -5.20
C GLU A 96 -5.46 2.09 -5.64
N VAL A 97 -4.37 2.27 -4.88
CA VAL A 97 -3.05 1.66 -5.17
C VAL A 97 -3.16 0.14 -5.24
N LEU A 98 -3.80 -0.50 -4.25
CA LEU A 98 -4.00 -1.96 -4.25
C LEU A 98 -4.84 -2.43 -5.46
N ARG A 99 -5.86 -1.67 -5.87
CA ARG A 99 -6.63 -1.97 -7.08
C ARG A 99 -5.79 -1.81 -8.34
N ARG A 100 -4.83 -0.87 -8.39
CA ARG A 100 -3.89 -0.76 -9.52
C ARG A 100 -2.98 -1.99 -9.57
N GLY A 101 -2.40 -2.38 -8.44
CA GLY A 101 -1.57 -3.59 -8.35
C GLY A 101 -2.31 -4.86 -8.75
N LEU A 102 -3.59 -5.00 -8.38
CA LEU A 102 -4.43 -6.14 -8.80
C LEU A 102 -4.77 -6.17 -10.29
N ARG A 103 -4.68 -5.04 -11.01
CA ARG A 103 -4.80 -5.06 -12.48
C ARG A 103 -3.56 -5.68 -13.13
N ALA A 104 -2.38 -5.46 -12.54
CA ALA A 104 -1.14 -6.06 -13.01
C ALA A 104 -1.03 -7.53 -12.60
N GLN A 105 -1.41 -7.86 -11.35
CA GLN A 105 -1.44 -9.23 -10.85
C GLN A 105 -2.83 -9.57 -10.28
N PRO A 106 -3.77 -10.01 -11.15
CA PRO A 106 -5.07 -10.48 -10.70
C PRO A 106 -4.92 -11.62 -9.70
N GLY A 107 -5.66 -11.55 -8.59
CA GLY A 107 -5.69 -12.63 -7.59
C GLY A 107 -4.57 -12.60 -6.54
N HIS A 108 -3.70 -11.58 -6.50
CA HIS A 108 -2.64 -11.53 -5.49
C HIS A 108 -3.21 -11.54 -4.05
N PRO A 109 -2.96 -12.60 -3.25
CA PRO A 109 -3.68 -12.83 -1.99
C PRO A 109 -3.39 -11.73 -0.95
N GLY A 110 -2.16 -11.21 -0.91
CA GLY A 110 -1.79 -10.13 -0.02
C GLY A 110 -2.57 -8.84 -0.29
N MET A 111 -2.80 -8.50 -1.56
CA MET A 111 -3.56 -7.30 -1.92
C MET A 111 -5.04 -7.47 -1.67
N LEU A 112 -5.59 -8.65 -2.00
CA LEU A 112 -6.99 -8.98 -1.71
C LEU A 112 -7.29 -8.92 -0.21
N ARG A 113 -6.40 -9.47 0.63
CA ARG A 113 -6.52 -9.40 2.09
C ARG A 113 -6.52 -7.97 2.60
N GLU A 114 -5.61 -7.12 2.10
CA GLU A 114 -5.57 -5.71 2.48
C GLU A 114 -6.84 -4.98 2.03
N ILE A 115 -7.30 -5.17 0.79
CA ILE A 115 -8.56 -4.56 0.33
C ILE A 115 -9.74 -5.03 1.18
N GLN A 116 -9.84 -6.32 1.50
CA GLN A 116 -10.91 -6.86 2.33
C GLN A 116 -10.92 -6.22 3.73
N ARG A 117 -9.74 -6.06 4.33
CA ARG A 117 -9.57 -5.36 5.61
C ARG A 117 -9.94 -3.87 5.53
N LEU A 118 -9.63 -3.23 4.40
CA LEU A 118 -9.85 -1.81 4.16
C LEU A 118 -11.25 -1.47 3.62
N SER A 119 -11.97 -2.43 3.09
CA SER A 119 -13.33 -2.25 2.59
C SER A 119 -14.14 -3.51 2.89
N PRO A 120 -14.43 -3.79 4.17
CA PRO A 120 -15.21 -4.97 4.55
C PRO A 120 -16.66 -4.94 4.02
N ARG A 121 -17.12 -3.80 3.46
CA ARG A 121 -18.42 -3.60 2.82
C ARG A 121 -18.22 -2.91 1.47
N GLY A 122 -18.72 -3.40 0.33
CA GLY A 122 -19.37 -4.67 0.04
C GLY A 122 -19.07 -5.06 -1.40
N LYS A 123 -19.05 -6.36 -1.67
CA LYS A 123 -19.27 -6.85 -3.03
C LYS A 123 -20.57 -6.20 -3.54
N PRO A 124 -20.68 -5.80 -4.80
CA PRO A 124 -22.01 -5.64 -5.36
C PRO A 124 -22.79 -6.94 -5.06
N PRO A 125 -24.07 -6.87 -4.66
CA PRO A 125 -24.88 -8.05 -4.32
C PRO A 125 -24.81 -9.14 -5.40
N ILE A 126 -24.49 -8.74 -6.63
CA ILE A 126 -24.29 -9.62 -7.78
C ILE A 126 -22.95 -9.28 -8.43
N GLY A 127 -21.99 -10.21 -8.39
CA GLY A 127 -20.63 -10.03 -8.90
C GLY A 127 -20.45 -10.15 -10.41
N PHE A 128 -21.50 -10.53 -11.16
CA PHE A 128 -21.47 -10.67 -12.62
C PHE A 128 -22.00 -9.45 -13.38
N LEU A 129 -22.55 -8.44 -12.68
CA LEU A 129 -23.09 -7.23 -13.30
C LEU A 129 -22.20 -6.03 -13.03
N ASP A 130 -21.92 -5.29 -14.09
CA ASP A 130 -21.13 -4.08 -14.05
C ASP A 130 -21.79 -2.98 -13.19
N ARG A 131 -20.99 -2.03 -12.71
CA ARG A 131 -21.42 -1.05 -11.69
C ARG A 131 -22.53 -0.11 -12.14
N ASP A 132 -22.70 0.09 -13.44
CA ASP A 132 -23.75 0.95 -14.03
C ASP A 132 -25.08 0.22 -14.24
N HIS A 133 -25.13 -1.09 -13.97
CA HIS A 133 -26.35 -1.88 -14.08
C HIS A 133 -27.43 -1.34 -13.13
N ALA A 134 -28.62 -1.05 -13.67
CA ALA A 134 -29.70 -0.35 -12.96
C ALA A 134 -30.06 -0.99 -11.61
N LEU A 135 -29.97 -2.33 -11.51
CA LEU A 135 -30.22 -3.06 -10.27
C LEU A 135 -29.23 -2.74 -9.14
N ASN A 136 -27.93 -2.53 -9.44
CA ASN A 136 -26.94 -2.13 -8.42
C ASN A 136 -27.17 -0.70 -7.94
N ARG A 137 -27.61 0.21 -8.84
CA ARG A 137 -27.99 1.59 -8.46
C ARG A 137 -29.25 1.63 -7.60
N TYR A 138 -30.23 0.77 -7.90
CA TYR A 138 -31.48 0.67 -7.14
C TYR A 138 -31.27 0.12 -5.72
N LEU A 139 -30.40 -0.88 -5.56
CA LEU A 139 -30.10 -1.46 -4.24
C LEU A 139 -29.17 -0.58 -3.39
N GLY A 140 -28.26 0.17 -4.01
CA GLY A 140 -27.36 1.10 -3.29
C GLY A 140 -28.06 2.35 -2.75
N THR A 141 -29.14 2.81 -3.40
CA THR A 141 -29.90 3.99 -2.99
C THR A 141 -30.90 3.70 -1.87
N THR A 142 -31.49 2.50 -1.84
CA THR A 142 -32.41 2.08 -0.78
C THR A 142 -31.68 1.79 0.54
N PHE A 143 -30.45 1.28 0.50
CA PHE A 143 -29.66 1.01 1.71
C PHE A 143 -29.11 2.27 2.43
N ARG A 144 -28.93 3.39 1.71
CA ARG A 144 -28.48 4.66 2.33
C ARG A 144 -29.57 5.38 3.12
N ARG A 145 -30.85 5.05 2.92
CA ARG A 145 -31.97 5.71 3.62
C ARG A 145 -32.18 5.24 5.06
N HIS A 146 -31.51 4.18 5.51
CA HIS A 146 -31.74 3.58 6.84
C HIS A 146 -30.53 3.64 7.80
N GLN A 147 -29.53 4.50 7.56
CA GLN A 147 -28.54 4.81 8.59
C GLN A 147 -28.94 6.08 9.35
N PRO A 148 -29.37 6.01 10.63
CA PRO A 148 -29.57 7.21 11.43
C PRO A 148 -28.22 7.91 11.63
N SER A 149 -28.19 9.21 11.34
CA SER A 149 -26.99 10.05 11.47
C SER A 149 -26.57 10.16 12.95
N PRO A 150 -25.26 10.11 13.28
CA PRO A 150 -24.83 10.36 14.66
C PRO A 150 -25.04 11.84 15.00
N VAL A 151 -25.80 12.08 16.07
CA VAL A 151 -26.12 13.40 16.61
C VAL A 151 -24.82 14.15 16.95
N ARG A 152 -24.64 15.31 16.30
CA ARG A 152 -23.53 16.23 16.54
C ARG A 152 -23.80 16.97 17.86
N LYS A 153 -23.14 16.59 18.96
CA LYS A 153 -23.17 17.35 20.21
C LYS A 153 -22.50 18.70 19.98
N LYS A 154 -23.24 19.79 20.17
CA LYS A 154 -22.71 21.17 20.24
C LYS A 154 -22.08 21.36 21.61
N SER A 155 -20.83 21.83 21.61
CA SER A 155 -20.18 22.42 22.78
C SER A 155 -20.79 23.80 23.04
N ALA A 156 -21.30 23.99 24.26
CA ALA A 156 -21.48 25.26 24.95
C ALA A 156 -21.41 24.96 26.44
#